data_AF-A0A959P4I2-F1
#
_entry.id   AF-A0A959P4I2-F1
#
_cell.length_a   1.000
_cell.length_b   1.000
_cell.length_c   1.000
_cell.angle_alpha   90.00
_cell.angle_beta   90.00
_cell.angle_gamma   90.00
#
_symmetry.space_group_name_H-M   'P 1'
#
loop_
_entity.id
_entity.type
_entity.pdbx_description
1 polymer ?
#
loop_
_entity_poly.entity_id
_entity_poly.type
_entity_poly.pdbx_seq_one_letter_code
_entity_poly.pdbx_strand_id
1 'polypeptide(L)'
;MNKLHKKLTAISEGFGENLFKDKVKNHIYDNLRYGSKIRPYQKEAFGRFIYYINDYQARPKGVPTQLLYHMATGSGKTLIMAGIIIEMYNRGYRNFLFFVNNTNIIEKTRDNFLNPNSSKYLFSENITIGGKQIRIKEVDNFQSANQDDINIVFSTVQML
;
A
#
# COMPACT_ATOMS: atom_id res chain seq x y z
N MET A 1 26.28 4.62 -6.91
CA MET A 1 25.16 5.36 -6.28
C MET A 1 24.63 4.54 -5.09
N ASN A 2 24.56 5.10 -3.87
CA ASN A 2 24.05 4.36 -2.70
C ASN A 2 22.55 4.09 -2.83
N LYS A 3 22.16 2.80 -2.73
CA LYS A 3 20.76 2.34 -2.80
C LYS A 3 19.92 3.00 -1.69
N LEU A 4 18.66 3.35 -1.98
CA LEU A 4 17.76 4.05 -1.05
C LEU A 4 17.66 3.36 0.31
N HIS A 5 17.49 2.03 0.33
CA HIS A 5 17.33 1.30 1.60
C HIS A 5 18.54 1.47 2.54
N LYS A 6 19.77 1.57 2.02
CA LYS A 6 20.98 1.80 2.83
C LYS A 6 20.94 3.18 3.48
N LYS A 7 20.51 4.21 2.72
CA LYS A 7 20.37 5.57 3.24
C LYS A 7 19.32 5.64 4.34
N LEU A 8 18.16 5.04 4.13
CA LEU A 8 17.09 5.01 5.14
C LEU A 8 17.51 4.21 6.38
N THR A 9 18.22 3.10 6.21
CA THR A 9 18.73 2.31 7.34
C THR A 9 19.75 3.10 8.18
N ALA A 10 20.70 3.79 7.54
CA ALA A 10 21.64 4.66 8.27
C ALA A 10 20.92 5.77 9.05
N ILE A 11 19.82 6.30 8.52
CA ILE A 11 18.98 7.27 9.24
C ILE A 11 18.33 6.62 10.47
N SER A 12 17.73 5.43 10.36
CA SER A 12 17.18 4.76 11.56
C SER A 12 18.25 4.37 12.58
N GLU A 13 19.45 4.00 12.17
CA GLU A 13 20.55 3.67 13.08
C GLU A 13 21.00 4.90 13.88
N GLY A 14 20.97 6.10 13.28
CA GLY A 14 21.34 7.34 13.96
C GLY A 14 20.25 7.96 14.85
N PHE A 15 18.97 7.70 14.57
CA PHE A 15 17.84 8.36 15.26
C PHE A 15 16.93 7.40 16.03
N GLY A 16 17.19 6.09 15.97
CA GLY A 16 16.47 5.05 16.71
C GLY A 16 15.70 4.08 15.81
N GLU A 17 15.68 2.80 16.20
CA GLU A 17 15.11 1.69 15.43
C GLU A 17 13.59 1.78 15.18
N ASN A 18 12.89 2.64 15.91
CA ASN A 18 11.44 2.85 15.75
C ASN A 18 11.10 4.08 14.91
N LEU A 19 12.10 4.87 14.49
CA LEU A 19 11.91 6.13 13.74
C LEU A 19 10.86 6.03 12.62
N PHE A 20 10.92 4.96 11.82
CA PHE A 20 9.97 4.78 10.73
C PHE A 20 8.63 4.21 11.21
N LYS A 21 8.65 3.22 12.10
CA LYS A 21 7.43 2.59 12.64
C LYS A 21 6.51 3.63 13.30
N ASP A 22 7.10 4.62 13.96
CA ASP A 22 6.37 5.70 14.65
C ASP A 22 5.73 6.71 13.67
N LYS A 23 6.08 6.67 12.38
CA LYS A 23 5.46 7.49 11.33
C LYS A 23 4.18 6.87 10.76
N VAL A 24 3.86 5.62 11.10
CA VAL A 24 2.67 4.94 10.60
C VAL A 24 1.43 5.54 11.26
N LYS A 25 0.51 6.06 10.45
CA LYS A 25 -0.71 6.71 10.92
C LYS A 25 -1.81 5.69 11.21
N ASN A 26 -2.66 5.97 12.21
CA ASN A 26 -3.74 5.09 12.64
C ASN A 26 -4.69 4.68 11.52
N HIS A 27 -5.02 5.58 10.60
CA HIS A 27 -5.91 5.24 9.48
C HIS A 27 -5.39 4.08 8.60
N ILE A 28 -4.10 3.75 8.61
CA ILE A 28 -3.61 2.53 7.95
C ILE A 28 -4.01 1.30 8.76
N TYR A 29 -3.81 1.34 10.09
CA TYR A 29 -4.19 0.25 10.98
C TYR A 29 -5.70 0.04 11.02
N ASP A 30 -6.46 1.12 11.20
CA ASP A 30 -7.91 1.08 11.39
C ASP A 30 -8.64 0.50 10.16
N ASN A 31 -8.02 0.56 8.99
CA ASN A 31 -8.58 0.12 7.72
C ASN A 31 -8.01 -1.20 7.19
N LEU A 32 -7.05 -1.81 7.88
CA LEU A 32 -6.51 -3.12 7.57
C LEU A 32 -7.08 -4.17 8.52
N ARG A 33 -7.34 -5.38 8.01
CA ARG A 33 -7.93 -6.48 8.79
C ARG A 33 -7.17 -6.80 10.08
N TYR A 34 -5.85 -6.72 10.02
CA TYR A 34 -4.98 -7.07 11.15
C TYR A 34 -4.75 -5.91 12.12
N GLY A 35 -5.26 -4.71 11.85
CA GLY A 35 -5.12 -3.57 12.74
C GLY A 35 -3.67 -3.27 13.14
N SER A 36 -3.47 -2.98 14.42
CA SER A 36 -2.15 -2.79 15.02
C SER A 36 -1.32 -4.07 15.17
N LYS A 37 -1.91 -5.26 14.91
CA LYS A 37 -1.27 -6.60 15.05
C LYS A 37 -0.44 -7.01 13.83
N ILE A 38 -0.18 -6.09 12.89
CA ILE A 38 0.72 -6.36 11.76
C ILE A 38 2.18 -6.53 12.21
N ARG A 39 2.97 -7.24 11.40
CA ARG A 39 4.35 -7.61 11.75
C ARG A 39 5.28 -6.37 11.79
N PRO A 40 6.31 -6.34 12.66
CA PRO A 40 7.19 -5.19 12.79
C PRO A 40 7.82 -4.69 11.48
N TYR A 41 8.24 -5.59 10.58
CA TYR A 41 8.79 -5.17 9.28
C TYR A 41 7.74 -4.59 8.32
N GLN A 42 6.46 -4.91 8.49
CA GLN A 42 5.38 -4.29 7.72
C GLN A 42 5.15 -2.86 8.21
N LYS A 43 5.20 -2.64 9.55
CA LYS A 43 5.21 -1.30 10.15
C LYS A 43 6.39 -0.47 9.64
N GLU A 44 7.58 -1.07 9.61
CA GLU A 44 8.78 -0.46 9.05
C GLU A 44 8.61 -0.09 7.57
N ALA A 45 8.03 -0.98 6.76
CA ALA A 45 7.77 -0.74 5.34
C ALA A 45 6.80 0.43 5.11
N PHE A 46 5.73 0.51 5.90
CA PHE A 46 4.79 1.65 5.88
C PHE A 46 5.47 2.94 6.32
N GLY A 47 6.22 2.89 7.42
CA GLY A 47 6.96 4.02 7.96
C GLY A 47 7.98 4.61 6.99
N ARG A 48 8.77 3.75 6.34
CA ARG A 48 9.74 4.14 5.32
C ARG A 48 9.06 4.75 4.10
N PHE A 49 7.92 4.21 3.69
CA PHE A 49 7.11 4.79 2.62
C PHE A 49 6.64 6.20 2.97
N ILE A 50 6.02 6.37 4.15
CA ILE A 50 5.51 7.67 4.63
C ILE A 50 6.65 8.68 4.73
N TYR A 51 7.78 8.30 5.33
CA TYR A 51 8.97 9.15 5.42
C TYR A 51 9.50 9.53 4.04
N TYR A 52 9.62 8.58 3.12
CA TYR A 52 10.13 8.85 1.78
C TYR A 52 9.26 9.88 1.05
N ILE A 53 7.94 9.74 1.13
CA ILE A 53 7.01 10.64 0.44
C ILE A 53 6.93 12.01 1.13
N ASN A 54 6.99 12.10 2.46
CA ASN A 54 6.76 13.35 3.19
C ASN A 54 8.03 14.11 3.54
N ASP A 55 9.04 13.40 4.05
CA ASP A 55 10.12 14.01 4.84
C ASP A 55 11.47 13.92 4.14
N TYR A 56 11.66 12.94 3.25
CA TYR A 56 12.94 12.70 2.59
C TYR A 56 13.25 13.78 1.55
N GLN A 57 14.07 14.76 1.96
CA GLN A 57 14.40 15.95 1.17
C GLN A 57 15.04 15.65 -0.18
N ALA A 58 15.79 14.55 -0.27
CA ALA A 58 16.44 14.13 -1.52
C ALA A 58 15.52 13.35 -2.47
N ARG A 59 14.21 13.26 -2.18
CA ARG A 59 13.24 12.72 -3.13
C ARG A 59 13.07 13.70 -4.31
N PRO A 60 13.21 13.25 -5.57
CA PRO A 60 12.90 14.07 -6.73
C PRO A 60 11.45 14.59 -6.69
N LYS A 61 11.28 15.90 -6.91
CA LYS A 61 9.96 16.56 -6.96
C LYS A 61 9.51 16.72 -8.41
N GLY A 62 8.20 16.68 -8.66
CA GLY A 62 7.62 16.87 -10.00
C GLY A 62 7.76 15.68 -10.95
N VAL A 63 8.25 14.53 -10.47
CA VAL A 63 8.37 13.30 -11.28
C VAL A 63 7.68 12.11 -10.59
N PRO A 64 7.22 11.11 -11.37
CA PRO A 64 6.64 9.89 -10.80
C PRO A 64 7.61 9.19 -9.84
N THR A 65 7.09 8.78 -8.69
CA THR A 65 7.86 8.00 -7.71
C THR A 65 7.81 6.52 -8.06
N GLN A 66 8.97 5.87 -8.14
CA GLN A 66 9.10 4.42 -8.30
C GLN A 66 9.79 3.83 -7.06
N LEU A 67 9.13 2.90 -6.39
CA LEU A 67 9.65 2.22 -5.20
C LEU A 67 9.69 0.71 -5.43
N LEU A 68 10.83 0.10 -5.07
CA LEU A 68 11.05 -1.34 -5.17
C LEU A 68 11.13 -1.96 -3.78
N TYR A 69 10.25 -2.92 -3.50
CA TYR A 69 10.27 -3.74 -2.28
C TYR A 69 10.82 -5.12 -2.60
N HIS A 70 12.04 -5.41 -2.13
CA HIS A 70 12.64 -6.73 -2.29
C HIS A 70 12.26 -7.62 -1.10
N MET A 71 11.37 -8.59 -1.33
CA MET A 71 10.74 -9.38 -0.27
C MET A 71 10.56 -10.84 -0.66
N ALA A 72 10.69 -11.75 0.32
CA ALA A 72 10.49 -13.18 0.12
C ALA A 72 9.02 -13.54 -0.19
N THR A 73 8.80 -14.67 -0.87
CA THR A 73 7.45 -15.25 -1.04
C THR A 73 6.84 -15.61 0.33
N GLY A 74 5.53 -15.43 0.51
CA GLY A 74 4.86 -15.69 1.79
C GLY A 74 5.09 -14.64 2.89
N SER A 75 5.92 -13.62 2.66
CA SER A 75 6.20 -12.54 3.63
C SER A 75 5.06 -11.53 3.82
N GLY A 76 3.86 -11.76 3.28
CA GLY A 76 2.74 -10.82 3.43
C GLY A 76 2.94 -9.48 2.71
N LYS A 77 3.69 -9.46 1.60
CA LYS A 77 3.87 -8.27 0.74
C LYS A 77 2.54 -7.64 0.26
N THR A 78 1.51 -8.46 0.08
CA THR A 78 0.19 -7.99 -0.35
C THR A 78 -0.49 -7.10 0.69
N LEU A 79 -0.26 -7.34 1.99
CA LEU A 79 -0.76 -6.46 3.04
C LEU A 79 -0.08 -5.09 3.01
N ILE A 80 1.20 -5.04 2.65
CA ILE A 80 1.92 -3.77 2.48
C ILE A 80 1.33 -2.99 1.30
N MET A 81 0.97 -3.67 0.21
CA MET A 81 0.29 -3.01 -0.91
C MET A 81 -1.06 -2.41 -0.50
N ALA A 82 -1.88 -3.16 0.24
CA ALA A 82 -3.16 -2.69 0.76
C ALA A 82 -3.02 -1.43 1.66
N GLY A 83 -2.06 -1.45 2.60
CA GLY A 83 -1.82 -0.28 3.47
C GLY A 83 -1.28 0.94 2.72
N ILE A 84 -0.45 0.74 1.69
CA ILE A 84 0.00 1.84 0.83
C ILE A 84 -1.17 2.42 0.02
N ILE A 85 -2.08 1.58 -0.48
CA ILE A 85 -3.29 2.05 -1.19
C ILE A 85 -4.18 2.90 -0.28
N ILE A 86 -4.37 2.50 0.98
CA ILE A 86 -5.08 3.30 1.99
C ILE A 86 -4.42 4.68 2.19
N GLU A 87 -3.10 4.72 2.40
CA GLU A 87 -2.36 5.98 2.56
C GLU A 87 -2.42 6.85 1.30
N MET A 88 -2.37 6.26 0.10
CA MET A 88 -2.53 6.98 -1.16
C MET A 88 -3.96 7.51 -1.33
N TYR A 89 -4.98 6.75 -0.93
CA TYR A 89 -6.35 7.24 -0.93
C TYR A 89 -6.50 8.47 -0.05
N ASN A 90 -5.93 8.42 1.16
CA ASN A 90 -5.91 9.56 2.08
C ASN A 90 -5.20 10.79 1.49
N ARG A 91 -4.32 10.60 0.48
CA ARG A 91 -3.63 11.68 -0.26
C ARG A 91 -4.38 12.16 -1.50
N GLY A 92 -5.57 11.64 -1.78
CA GLY A 92 -6.40 12.05 -2.92
C GLY A 92 -6.35 11.13 -4.14
N TYR A 93 -5.57 10.05 -4.10
CA TYR A 93 -5.58 9.06 -5.19
C TYR A 93 -6.84 8.19 -5.12
N ARG A 94 -7.44 7.87 -6.26
CA ARG A 94 -8.67 7.04 -6.34
C ARG A 94 -8.50 5.81 -7.22
N ASN A 95 -7.58 5.88 -8.17
CA ASN A 95 -7.46 4.91 -9.25
C ASN A 95 -6.12 4.19 -9.14
N PHE A 96 -6.17 2.86 -9.08
CA PHE A 96 -5.01 2.00 -8.89
C PHE A 96 -4.97 0.94 -9.98
N LEU A 97 -3.86 0.86 -10.70
CA LEU A 97 -3.62 -0.21 -11.66
C LEU A 97 -2.73 -1.26 -11.00
N PHE A 98 -3.26 -2.47 -10.84
CA PHE A 98 -2.50 -3.63 -10.40
C PHE A 98 -2.22 -4.52 -11.60
N PHE A 99 -0.95 -4.83 -11.85
CA PHE A 99 -0.59 -5.73 -12.94
C PHE A 99 0.52 -6.72 -12.59
N VAL A 100 0.44 -7.92 -13.17
CA VAL A 100 1.39 -9.02 -12.97
C VAL A 100 1.48 -9.89 -14.23
N ASN A 101 2.51 -10.73 -14.34
CA ASN A 101 2.69 -11.59 -15.52
C ASN A 101 1.77 -12.81 -15.57
N ASN A 102 1.07 -13.14 -14.46
CA ASN A 102 0.38 -14.41 -14.31
C ASN A 102 -1.04 -14.21 -13.78
N THR A 103 -2.04 -14.72 -14.51
CA THR A 103 -3.47 -14.64 -14.17
C THR A 103 -3.78 -15.28 -12.81
N ASN A 104 -3.12 -16.37 -12.43
CA ASN A 104 -3.31 -16.99 -11.12
C ASN A 104 -2.92 -16.06 -9.96
N ILE A 105 -1.96 -15.15 -10.18
CA ILE A 105 -1.58 -14.13 -9.19
C ILE A 105 -2.65 -13.03 -9.14
N ILE A 106 -3.25 -12.69 -10.28
CA ILE A 106 -4.37 -11.76 -10.34
C ILE A 106 -5.54 -12.29 -9.52
N GLU A 107 -6.03 -13.50 -9.79
CA GLU A 107 -7.22 -14.02 -9.10
C GLU A 107 -7.01 -14.11 -7.58
N LYS A 108 -5.83 -14.54 -7.15
CA LYS A 108 -5.47 -14.55 -5.71
C LYS A 108 -5.44 -13.14 -5.12
N THR A 109 -5.03 -12.15 -5.89
CA THR A 109 -4.99 -10.77 -5.41
C THR A 109 -6.39 -10.18 -5.38
N ARG A 110 -7.24 -10.43 -6.40
CA ARG A 110 -8.66 -10.06 -6.37
C ARG A 110 -9.37 -10.63 -5.15
N ASP A 111 -9.21 -11.93 -4.87
CA ASP A 111 -9.82 -12.55 -3.69
C ASP A 111 -9.35 -11.86 -2.39
N ASN A 112 -8.05 -11.65 -2.23
CA ASN A 112 -7.51 -10.96 -1.04
C ASN A 112 -8.02 -9.51 -0.90
N PHE A 113 -8.33 -8.82 -2.00
CA PHE A 113 -8.72 -7.41 -2.00
C PHE A 113 -10.23 -7.18 -1.94
N LEU A 114 -11.03 -8.10 -2.49
CA LEU A 114 -12.45 -7.87 -2.78
C LEU A 114 -13.39 -8.84 -2.06
N ASN A 115 -12.90 -9.99 -1.58
CA ASN A 115 -13.74 -11.00 -0.95
C ASN A 115 -13.69 -10.93 0.59
N PRO A 116 -14.64 -10.25 1.26
CA PRO A 116 -14.65 -10.15 2.73
C PRO A 116 -14.80 -11.51 3.44
N ASN A 117 -15.34 -12.51 2.76
CA ASN A 117 -15.49 -13.86 3.31
C ASN A 117 -14.20 -14.68 3.26
N SER A 118 -13.19 -14.23 2.51
CA SER A 118 -11.89 -14.90 2.43
C SER A 118 -11.11 -14.74 3.74
N SER A 119 -10.49 -15.81 4.22
CA SER A 119 -9.54 -15.74 5.36
C SER A 119 -8.30 -14.90 5.05
N LYS A 120 -8.07 -14.57 3.77
CA LYS A 120 -6.97 -13.75 3.29
C LYS A 120 -7.38 -12.33 2.92
N TYR A 121 -8.65 -11.96 3.13
CA TYR A 121 -9.12 -10.58 2.95
C TYR A 121 -8.24 -9.60 3.73
N LEU A 122 -7.85 -8.48 3.11
CA LEU A 122 -6.82 -7.58 3.63
C LEU A 122 -7.36 -6.40 4.43
N PHE A 123 -8.61 -6.03 4.21
CA PHE A 123 -9.20 -4.79 4.75
C PHE A 123 -10.10 -5.05 5.94
N SER A 124 -10.36 -4.02 6.73
CA SER A 124 -11.40 -4.05 7.76
C SER A 124 -12.78 -4.20 7.11
N GLU A 125 -13.78 -4.66 7.87
CA GLU A 125 -15.16 -4.76 7.38
C GLU A 125 -15.71 -3.40 6.94
N ASN A 126 -15.37 -2.35 7.67
CA ASN A 126 -15.74 -0.98 7.38
C ASN A 126 -14.48 -0.15 7.16
N ILE A 127 -14.28 0.33 5.94
CA ILE A 127 -13.16 1.20 5.59
C ILE A 127 -13.63 2.65 5.71
N THR A 128 -13.01 3.40 6.61
CA THR A 128 -13.30 4.82 6.86
C THR A 128 -12.02 5.64 6.79
N ILE A 129 -11.96 6.61 5.87
CA ILE A 129 -10.82 7.50 5.71
C ILE A 129 -11.32 8.94 5.65
N GLY A 130 -10.77 9.81 6.49
CA GLY A 130 -11.21 11.22 6.57
C GLY A 130 -12.68 11.40 6.96
N GLY A 131 -13.23 10.49 7.76
CA GLY A 131 -14.64 10.50 8.18
C GLY A 131 -15.62 10.02 7.11
N LYS A 132 -15.15 9.61 5.93
CA LYS A 132 -15.97 9.03 4.87
C LYS A 132 -15.82 7.51 4.86
N GLN A 133 -16.95 6.80 4.82
CA GLN A 133 -16.94 5.37 4.51
C GLN A 133 -16.70 5.17 3.02
N ILE A 134 -15.80 4.28 2.66
CA ILE A 134 -15.40 4.03 1.28
C ILE A 134 -15.42 2.54 0.97
N ARG A 135 -15.47 2.20 -0.31
CA ARG A 135 -15.40 0.83 -0.80
C ARG A 135 -14.14 0.62 -1.64
N ILE A 136 -13.74 -0.65 -1.74
CA ILE A 136 -12.73 -1.10 -2.69
C ILE A 136 -13.46 -1.84 -3.80
N LYS A 137 -13.27 -1.39 -5.03
CA LYS A 137 -13.99 -1.90 -6.19
C LYS A 137 -13.02 -2.26 -7.29
N GLU A 138 -13.29 -3.39 -7.94
CA GLU A 138 -12.74 -3.65 -9.26
C GLU A 138 -13.54 -2.84 -10.30
N VAL A 139 -12.84 -2.27 -11.27
CA VAL A 139 -13.40 -1.56 -12.42
C VAL A 139 -12.70 -2.02 -13.69
N ASP A 140 -13.39 -2.00 -14.82
CA ASP A 140 -12.80 -2.34 -16.13
C ASP A 140 -11.80 -1.27 -16.60
N ASN A 141 -12.11 0.00 -16.34
CA ASN A 141 -11.25 1.15 -16.61
C ASN A 141 -11.62 2.33 -15.70
N PHE A 142 -10.91 3.46 -15.84
CA PHE A 142 -11.08 4.62 -14.96
C PHE A 142 -12.02 5.72 -15.49
N GLN A 143 -12.65 5.55 -16.67
CA GLN A 143 -13.46 6.62 -17.30
C GLN A 143 -14.71 6.97 -16.48
N SER A 144 -15.37 5.97 -15.89
CA SER A 144 -16.59 6.10 -15.08
C SER A 144 -16.39 5.67 -13.62
N ALA A 145 -15.14 5.65 -13.16
CA ALA A 145 -14.79 5.24 -11.81
C ALA A 145 -15.33 6.21 -10.75
N ASN A 146 -15.79 5.67 -9.62
CA ASN A 146 -16.35 6.44 -8.53
C ASN A 146 -15.25 7.27 -7.83
N GLN A 147 -15.42 8.59 -7.70
CA GLN A 147 -14.39 9.47 -7.16
C GLN A 147 -14.29 9.47 -5.62
N ASP A 148 -15.21 8.83 -4.92
CA ASP A 148 -15.17 8.66 -3.47
C ASP A 148 -14.59 7.30 -3.04
N ASP A 149 -14.50 6.32 -3.94
CA ASP A 149 -14.02 4.96 -3.64
C ASP A 149 -12.57 4.71 -4.08
N ILE A 150 -12.02 3.58 -3.65
CA ILE A 150 -10.78 3.00 -4.19
C ILE A 150 -11.17 2.11 -5.38
N ASN A 151 -10.76 2.51 -6.58
CA ASN A 151 -11.01 1.77 -7.82
C ASN A 151 -9.73 1.09 -8.27
N ILE A 152 -9.81 -0.21 -8.54
CA ILE A 152 -8.67 -1.03 -8.93
C ILE A 152 -8.95 -1.68 -10.29
N VAL A 153 -8.05 -1.49 -11.24
CA VAL A 153 -7.99 -2.32 -12.46
C VAL A 153 -6.97 -3.42 -12.21
N PHE A 154 -7.38 -4.67 -12.39
CA PHE A 154 -6.50 -5.83 -12.32
C PHE A 154 -6.19 -6.32 -13.73
N SER A 155 -4.92 -6.23 -14.16
CA SER A 155 -4.50 -6.58 -15.52
C SER A 155 -3.27 -7.48 -15.54
N THR A 156 -2.99 -8.13 -16.68
CA THR A 156 -1.68 -8.74 -16.92
C THR A 156 -0.79 -7.80 -17.71
N VAL A 157 0.54 -8.00 -17.64
CA VAL A 157 1.47 -7.22 -18.49
C VAL A 157 1.15 -7.37 -19.98
N GLN A 158 0.64 -8.53 -20.41
CA GLN A 158 0.28 -8.78 -21.80
C GLN A 158 -1.00 -8.07 -22.26
N MET A 159 -1.83 -7.61 -21.33
CA MET A 159 -3.10 -6.90 -21.60
C MET A 159 -2.99 -5.39 -21.37
N LEU A 160 -1.82 -4.88 -20.98
CA LEU A 160 -1.50 -3.46 -20.91
C LEU A 160 -1.06 -2.92 -22.26
#